data_AF-A0A3D0CAA1-F1
#
_entry.id   AF-A0A3D0CAA1-F1
#
_cell.length_a   1.000
_cell.length_b   1.000
_cell.length_c   1.000
_cell.angle_alpha   90.00
_cell.angle_beta   90.00
_cell.angle_gamma   90.00
#
_symmetry.space_group_name_H-M   'P 1'
#
loop_
_entity.id
_entity.type
_entity.pdbx_description
1 polymer ?
#
loop_
_entity_poly.entity_id
_entity_poly.type
_entity_poly.pdbx_seq_one_letter_code
_entity_poly.pdbx_strand_id
1 'polypeptide(L)'
;IEKIVTPRSSEKPYLLAHSMGGAIATRFMQDCPNAIKAAVISSPMLGFYSGLLPKSLAKILVAIKLKFNNIVSTTPWYFFGQKDYSLKSFSENKLTHSVQRYQYFVDLYKKNRVIQLGGVTTHWLAQSIEAQKEIFAKLAQLKTPILLLQACGDTIVCQQAQNNFCQQLHTLQPQSCPNG
;
A
#
# COMPACT_ATOMS: atom_id res chain seq x y z
N ILE A 1 -16.05 -6.74 -7.56
CA ILE A 1 -16.27 -8.18 -7.83
C ILE A 1 -17.58 -8.39 -8.59
N GLU A 2 -18.71 -7.95 -8.04
CA GLU A 2 -20.06 -8.12 -8.62
C GLU A 2 -20.22 -7.69 -10.07
N LYS A 3 -19.63 -6.55 -10.47
CA LYS A 3 -19.82 -6.01 -11.83
C LYS A 3 -18.93 -6.65 -12.90
N ILE A 4 -17.77 -7.21 -12.52
CA ILE A 4 -16.73 -7.63 -13.47
C ILE A 4 -16.40 -9.12 -13.36
N VAL A 5 -16.28 -9.64 -12.14
CA VAL A 5 -15.82 -11.00 -11.85
C VAL A 5 -16.99 -11.98 -11.83
N THR A 6 -17.99 -11.73 -10.97
CA THR A 6 -19.16 -12.61 -10.79
C THR A 6 -19.92 -12.93 -12.09
N PRO A 7 -20.10 -12.00 -13.05
CA PRO A 7 -20.78 -12.30 -14.31
C PRO A 7 -19.98 -13.24 -15.23
N ARG A 8 -18.70 -13.46 -14.94
CA ARG A 8 -17.78 -14.29 -15.75
C ARG A 8 -17.37 -15.59 -15.04
N SER A 9 -17.67 -15.71 -13.75
CA SER A 9 -17.32 -16.88 -12.93
C SER A 9 -18.20 -16.92 -11.68
N SER A 10 -18.82 -18.07 -11.43
CA SER A 10 -19.51 -18.36 -10.15
C SER A 10 -18.55 -18.74 -9.03
N GLU A 11 -17.30 -19.12 -9.37
CA GLU A 11 -16.27 -19.48 -8.40
C GLU A 11 -15.71 -18.25 -7.68
N LYS A 12 -15.35 -18.43 -6.40
CA LYS A 12 -14.64 -17.40 -5.63
C LYS A 12 -13.28 -17.11 -6.28
N PRO A 13 -12.95 -15.84 -6.60
CA PRO A 13 -11.70 -15.51 -7.25
C PRO A 13 -10.50 -15.61 -6.31
N TYR A 14 -9.33 -15.80 -6.91
CA TYR A 14 -8.04 -15.52 -6.27
C TYR A 14 -7.69 -14.04 -6.46
N LEU A 15 -7.07 -13.42 -5.45
CA LEU A 15 -6.69 -12.01 -5.48
C LEU A 15 -5.16 -11.87 -5.54
N LEU A 16 -4.66 -11.07 -6.48
CA LEU A 16 -3.27 -10.64 -6.51
C LEU A 16 -3.22 -9.13 -6.34
N ALA A 17 -2.44 -8.65 -5.37
CA ALA A 17 -2.29 -7.22 -5.12
C ALA A 17 -0.87 -6.83 -4.75
N HIS A 18 -0.50 -5.58 -5.02
CA HIS A 18 0.84 -5.06 -4.76
C HIS A 18 0.78 -3.69 -4.08
N SER A 19 1.73 -3.40 -3.18
CA SER A 19 1.90 -2.08 -2.55
C SER A 19 0.61 -1.54 -1.92
N MET A 20 0.18 -0.34 -2.29
CA MET A 20 -1.11 0.24 -1.87
C MET A 20 -2.29 -0.68 -2.19
N GLY A 21 -2.26 -1.35 -3.36
CA GLY A 21 -3.26 -2.34 -3.73
C GLY A 21 -3.33 -3.50 -2.71
N GLY A 22 -2.22 -3.87 -2.09
CA GLY A 22 -2.19 -4.85 -1.00
C GLY A 22 -2.96 -4.37 0.23
N ALA A 23 -2.82 -3.11 0.62
CA ALA A 23 -3.60 -2.54 1.73
C ALA A 23 -5.10 -2.47 1.40
N ILE A 24 -5.45 -2.07 0.18
CA ILE A 24 -6.84 -2.04 -0.31
C ILE A 24 -7.43 -3.45 -0.30
N ALA A 25 -6.69 -4.43 -0.83
CA ALA A 25 -7.07 -5.84 -0.84
C ALA A 25 -7.33 -6.35 0.58
N THR A 26 -6.44 -6.05 1.53
CA THR A 26 -6.60 -6.44 2.93
C THR A 26 -7.85 -5.84 3.55
N ARG A 27 -8.12 -4.54 3.37
CA ARG A 27 -9.37 -3.90 3.85
C ARG A 27 -10.61 -4.53 3.21
N PHE A 28 -10.57 -4.77 1.90
CA PHE A 28 -11.66 -5.44 1.19
C PHE A 28 -11.94 -6.84 1.76
N MET A 29 -10.90 -7.64 2.05
CA MET A 29 -11.06 -8.96 2.65
C MET A 29 -11.54 -8.90 4.11
N GLN A 30 -11.31 -7.81 4.84
CA GLN A 30 -11.91 -7.59 6.16
C GLN A 30 -13.41 -7.29 6.07
N ASP A 31 -13.79 -6.43 5.12
CA ASP A 31 -15.17 -6.00 4.94
C ASP A 31 -16.02 -7.07 4.23
N CYS A 32 -15.40 -7.97 3.46
CA CYS A 32 -16.03 -9.04 2.69
C CYS A 32 -15.29 -10.39 2.86
N PRO A 33 -15.29 -11.00 4.06
CA PRO A 33 -14.41 -12.13 4.40
C PRO A 33 -14.63 -13.40 3.56
N ASN A 34 -15.80 -13.53 2.93
CA ASN A 34 -16.15 -14.69 2.12
C ASN A 34 -15.99 -14.47 0.61
N ALA A 35 -15.59 -13.27 0.16
CA ALA A 35 -15.60 -12.89 -1.25
C ALA A 35 -14.39 -13.40 -2.05
N ILE A 36 -13.27 -13.69 -1.39
CA ILE A 36 -12.02 -14.13 -2.02
C ILE A 36 -11.66 -15.53 -1.53
N LYS A 37 -11.22 -16.40 -2.46
CA LYS A 37 -10.81 -17.77 -2.16
C LYS A 37 -9.47 -17.82 -1.43
N ALA A 38 -8.48 -17.12 -1.96
CA ALA A 38 -7.17 -16.88 -1.35
C ALA A 38 -6.52 -15.66 -2.01
N ALA A 39 -5.54 -15.05 -1.34
CA ALA A 39 -4.86 -13.86 -1.85
C ALA A 39 -3.34 -13.98 -1.79
N VAL A 40 -2.67 -13.38 -2.78
CA VAL A 40 -1.24 -13.08 -2.76
C VAL A 40 -1.10 -11.56 -2.68
N ILE A 41 -0.40 -11.08 -1.65
CA ILE A 41 -0.12 -9.65 -1.48
C ILE A 41 1.40 -9.42 -1.48
N SER A 42 1.88 -8.67 -2.47
CA SER A 42 3.32 -8.42 -2.69
C SER A 42 3.71 -7.02 -2.22
N SER A 43 4.71 -6.93 -1.34
CA SER A 43 5.14 -5.69 -0.68
C SER A 43 3.96 -4.84 -0.21
N PRO A 44 2.98 -5.38 0.55
CA PRO A 44 1.78 -4.62 0.89
C PRO A 44 2.13 -3.39 1.74
N MET A 45 1.44 -2.28 1.49
CA MET A 45 1.66 -0.99 2.16
C MET A 45 1.07 -0.96 3.57
N LEU A 46 1.61 -1.79 4.46
CA LEU A 46 1.17 -1.95 5.85
C LEU A 46 1.87 -0.97 6.81
N GLY A 47 2.84 -0.21 6.31
CA GLY A 47 3.52 0.83 7.07
C GLY A 47 4.46 1.66 6.20
N PHE A 48 4.87 2.81 6.73
CA PHE A 48 5.79 3.74 6.11
C PHE A 48 7.09 3.84 6.90
N TYR A 49 8.19 4.10 6.19
CA TYR A 49 9.42 4.60 6.83
C TYR A 49 9.25 6.09 7.14
N SER A 50 9.27 6.45 8.43
CA SER A 50 9.19 7.86 8.87
C SER A 50 10.55 8.56 8.91
N GLY A 51 11.61 7.91 8.39
CA GLY A 51 12.98 8.40 8.49
C GLY A 51 13.39 8.59 9.95
N LEU A 52 13.98 9.74 10.26
CA LEU A 52 14.42 10.11 11.61
C LEU A 52 13.30 10.58 12.54
N LEU A 53 12.09 10.82 12.01
CA LEU A 53 10.98 11.30 12.82
C LEU A 53 10.30 10.13 13.55
N PRO A 54 10.06 10.25 14.88
CA PRO A 54 9.20 9.32 15.60
C PRO A 54 7.82 9.25 14.95
N LYS A 55 7.26 8.04 14.83
CA LYS A 55 5.98 7.80 14.14
C LYS A 55 4.83 8.69 14.67
N SER A 56 4.78 8.92 15.98
CA SER A 56 3.76 9.78 16.60
C SER A 56 3.89 11.25 16.17
N LEU A 57 5.11 11.77 16.10
CA LEU A 57 5.37 13.12 15.63
C LEU A 57 5.04 13.27 14.14
N ALA A 58 5.41 12.28 13.32
CA ALA A 58 5.05 12.26 11.90
C ALA A 58 3.52 12.30 11.70
N LYS A 59 2.75 11.56 12.49
CA LYS A 59 1.27 11.59 12.47
C LYS A 59 0.71 12.97 12.83
N ILE A 60 1.27 13.62 13.84
CA ILE A 60 0.86 14.98 14.25
C ILE A 60 1.10 15.98 13.12
N LEU A 61 2.29 15.94 12.49
CA LEU A 61 2.61 16.82 11.37
C LEU A 61 1.66 16.64 10.19
N VAL A 62 1.30 15.38 9.88
CA VAL A 62 0.30 15.08 8.85
C VAL A 62 -1.06 15.67 9.22
N ALA A 63 -1.52 15.50 10.46
CA ALA A 63 -2.81 16.01 10.92
C ALA A 63 -2.89 17.54 10.88
N ILE A 64 -1.86 18.24 11.38
CA ILE A 64 -1.77 19.70 11.36
C ILE A 64 -1.83 20.21 9.91
N LYS A 65 -1.00 19.64 9.03
CA LYS A 65 -0.93 20.05 7.63
C LYS A 65 -2.20 19.75 6.87
N LEU A 66 -2.85 18.62 7.14
CA LEU A 66 -4.13 18.26 6.54
C LEU A 66 -5.22 19.26 6.96
N LYS A 67 -5.30 19.59 8.26
CA LYS A 67 -6.27 20.57 8.77
C LYS A 67 -6.08 21.93 8.11
N PHE A 68 -4.83 22.40 8.03
CA PHE A 68 -4.51 23.67 7.38
C PHE A 68 -4.86 23.65 5.89
N ASN A 69 -4.49 22.58 5.16
CA ASN A 69 -4.85 22.42 3.76
C ASN A 69 -6.38 22.50 3.56
N ASN A 70 -7.16 21.75 4.34
CA ASN A 70 -8.62 21.70 4.18
C ASN A 70 -9.31 23.04 4.49
N ILE A 71 -8.69 23.90 5.31
CA ILE A 71 -9.18 25.26 5.58
C ILE A 71 -8.90 26.18 4.39
N VAL A 72 -7.73 26.07 3.77
CA VAL A 72 -7.24 27.01 2.75
C VAL A 72 -7.66 26.60 1.33
N SER A 73 -7.82 25.30 1.06
CA SER A 73 -8.03 24.80 -0.30
C SER A 73 -8.72 23.43 -0.32
N THR A 74 -9.53 23.20 -1.35
CA THR A 74 -10.09 21.87 -1.68
C THR A 74 -9.10 21.00 -2.44
N THR A 75 -7.99 21.56 -2.94
CA THR A 75 -6.96 20.80 -3.66
C THR A 75 -5.98 20.16 -2.67
N PRO A 76 -5.73 18.83 -2.73
CA PRO A 76 -4.77 18.17 -1.85
C PRO A 76 -3.34 18.63 -2.10
N TRP A 77 -2.64 19.06 -1.05
CA TRP A 77 -1.24 19.51 -1.15
C TRP A 77 -0.27 18.35 -0.96
N TYR A 78 0.80 18.35 -1.76
CA TYR A 78 1.98 17.49 -1.58
C TYR A 78 2.50 17.54 -0.15
N PHE A 79 2.86 16.40 0.43
CA PHE A 79 3.56 16.35 1.72
C PHE A 79 4.92 17.07 1.63
N PHE A 80 5.53 17.45 2.76
CA PHE A 80 6.78 18.22 2.75
C PHE A 80 7.86 17.52 1.91
N GLY A 81 8.50 18.28 1.00
CA GLY A 81 9.54 17.78 0.09
C GLY A 81 9.02 16.96 -1.11
N GLN A 82 7.71 16.71 -1.19
CA GLN A 82 7.08 16.05 -2.34
C GLN A 82 6.70 17.08 -3.41
N LYS A 83 6.67 16.63 -4.66
CA LYS A 83 6.38 17.47 -5.83
C LYS A 83 5.79 16.63 -6.95
N ASP A 84 5.42 17.29 -8.05
CA ASP A 84 5.00 16.61 -9.27
C ASP A 84 6.05 15.61 -9.79
N TYR A 85 5.61 14.79 -10.74
CA TYR A 85 6.47 13.80 -11.37
C TYR A 85 7.76 14.44 -11.87
N SER A 86 8.88 13.82 -11.50
CA SER A 86 10.19 14.14 -12.04
C SER A 86 10.91 12.84 -12.34
N LEU A 87 11.47 12.73 -13.55
CA LEU A 87 12.22 11.57 -13.96
C LEU A 87 13.47 11.45 -13.07
N LYS A 88 13.58 10.32 -12.38
CA LYS A 88 14.78 9.92 -11.63
C LYS A 88 15.67 9.07 -12.51
N SER A 89 16.98 9.23 -12.42
CA SER A 89 17.93 8.35 -13.11
C SER A 89 17.79 6.90 -12.64
N PHE A 90 18.31 5.93 -13.41
CA PHE A 90 18.30 4.53 -12.99
C PHE A 90 19.02 4.32 -11.65
N SER A 91 20.14 5.01 -11.42
CA SER A 91 20.90 4.92 -10.16
C SER A 91 20.17 5.49 -8.95
N GLU A 92 19.29 6.47 -9.14
CA GLU A 92 18.50 7.08 -8.06
C GLU A 92 17.12 6.43 -7.88
N ASN A 93 16.73 5.54 -8.79
CA ASN A 93 15.46 4.86 -8.73
C ASN A 93 15.44 3.86 -7.56
N LYS A 94 14.30 3.76 -6.89
CA LYS A 94 14.10 2.86 -5.75
C LYS A 94 13.11 1.73 -6.03
N LEU A 95 12.62 1.63 -7.27
CA LEU A 95 11.50 0.76 -7.63
C LEU A 95 11.96 -0.54 -8.26
N THR A 96 13.13 -0.56 -8.91
CA THR A 96 13.64 -1.76 -9.56
C THR A 96 15.16 -1.74 -9.74
N HIS A 97 15.77 -2.93 -9.65
CA HIS A 97 17.18 -3.15 -9.98
C HIS A 97 17.39 -3.63 -11.43
N SER A 98 16.32 -3.78 -12.22
CA SER A 98 16.43 -4.16 -13.64
C SER A 98 16.39 -2.92 -14.52
N VAL A 99 17.47 -2.70 -15.27
CA VAL A 99 17.58 -1.61 -16.25
C VAL A 99 16.44 -1.68 -17.27
N GLN A 100 16.11 -2.88 -17.75
CA GLN A 100 15.06 -3.09 -18.73
C GLN A 100 13.68 -2.73 -18.18
N ARG A 101 13.36 -3.15 -16.94
CA ARG A 101 12.08 -2.79 -16.29
C ARG A 101 11.98 -1.30 -16.00
N TYR A 102 13.08 -0.68 -15.57
CA TYR A 102 13.14 0.76 -15.37
C TYR A 102 12.88 1.50 -16.69
N GLN A 103 13.54 1.10 -17.78
CA GLN A 103 13.37 1.75 -19.08
C GLN A 103 11.94 1.62 -19.60
N TYR A 104 11.34 0.43 -19.47
CA TYR A 104 9.95 0.20 -19.81
C TYR A 104 9.00 1.14 -19.04
N PHE A 105 9.19 1.27 -17.73
CA PHE A 105 8.42 2.18 -16.88
C PHE A 105 8.55 3.65 -17.32
N VAL A 106 9.78 4.09 -17.60
CA VAL A 106 10.06 5.46 -18.07
C VAL A 106 9.38 5.73 -19.41
N ASP A 107 9.47 4.80 -20.36
CA ASP A 107 8.86 4.96 -21.68
C ASP A 107 7.34 4.96 -21.62
N LEU A 108 6.75 4.13 -20.75
CA LEU A 108 5.31 4.12 -20.50
C LEU A 108 4.84 5.49 -19.99
N TYR A 109 5.55 6.08 -19.04
CA TYR A 109 5.22 7.40 -18.47
C TYR A 109 5.44 8.54 -19.46
N LYS A 110 6.48 8.46 -20.31
CA LYS A 110 6.71 9.44 -21.38
C LYS A 110 5.59 9.43 -22.42
N LYS A 111 5.15 8.24 -22.82
CA LYS A 111 4.07 8.05 -23.80
C LYS A 111 2.70 8.43 -23.24
N ASN A 112 2.48 8.27 -21.94
CA ASN A 112 1.20 8.49 -21.29
C ASN A 112 1.34 9.46 -20.10
N ARG A 113 1.32 10.77 -20.37
CA ARG A 113 1.49 11.77 -19.30
C ARG A 113 0.39 11.73 -18.23
N VAL A 114 -0.81 11.31 -18.60
CA VAL A 114 -1.98 11.27 -17.69
C VAL A 114 -1.84 10.28 -16.53
N ILE A 115 -1.01 9.25 -16.68
CA ILE A 115 -0.77 8.24 -15.61
C ILE A 115 0.47 8.55 -14.77
N GLN A 116 1.14 9.67 -15.02
CA GLN A 116 2.32 10.06 -14.23
C GLN A 116 1.91 10.35 -12.78
N LEU A 117 2.67 9.81 -11.84
CA LEU A 117 2.44 10.00 -10.43
C LEU A 117 3.53 10.92 -9.85
N GLY A 118 3.09 11.97 -9.17
CA GLY A 118 3.93 12.79 -8.31
C GLY A 118 4.19 12.13 -6.96
N GLY A 119 4.77 12.91 -6.06
CA GLY A 119 4.96 12.52 -4.67
C GLY A 119 3.63 12.41 -3.90
N VAL A 120 3.68 11.88 -2.68
CA VAL A 120 2.46 11.68 -1.90
C VAL A 120 1.87 13.00 -1.41
N THR A 121 0.53 13.11 -1.44
CA THR A 121 -0.17 14.25 -0.84
C THR A 121 -0.39 14.02 0.65
N THR A 122 -0.62 15.11 1.38
CA THR A 122 -0.89 15.07 2.83
C THR A 122 -2.18 14.29 3.11
N HIS A 123 -3.20 14.50 2.27
CA HIS A 123 -4.47 13.79 2.38
C HIS A 123 -4.30 12.29 2.13
N TRP A 124 -3.57 11.91 1.08
CA TRP A 124 -3.26 10.50 0.82
C TRP A 124 -2.52 9.84 1.98
N LEU A 125 -1.55 10.55 2.58
CA LEU A 125 -0.78 10.03 3.71
C LEU A 125 -1.67 9.84 4.94
N ALA A 126 -2.57 10.79 5.23
CA ALA A 126 -3.52 10.67 6.33
C ALA A 126 -4.46 9.47 6.15
N GLN A 127 -5.06 9.31 4.96
CA GLN A 127 -5.93 8.17 4.65
C GLN A 127 -5.18 6.84 4.70
N SER A 128 -3.93 6.81 4.25
CA SER A 128 -3.11 5.61 4.30
C SER A 128 -2.77 5.20 5.74
N ILE A 129 -2.45 6.18 6.61
CA ILE A 129 -2.22 5.92 8.03
C ILE A 129 -3.49 5.37 8.69
N GLU A 130 -4.66 5.91 8.35
CA GLU A 130 -5.92 5.44 8.90
C GLU A 130 -6.27 4.03 8.42
N ALA A 131 -6.12 3.75 7.12
CA ALA A 131 -6.30 2.42 6.57
C ALA A 131 -5.37 1.39 7.24
N GLN A 132 -4.11 1.75 7.51
CA GLN A 132 -3.18 0.88 8.23
C GLN A 132 -3.67 0.59 9.65
N LYS A 133 -4.10 1.61 10.42
CA LYS A 133 -4.64 1.38 11.77
C LYS A 133 -5.83 0.43 11.73
N GLU A 134 -6.77 0.66 10.81
CA GLU A 134 -7.96 -0.18 10.63
C GLU A 134 -7.58 -1.63 10.28
N ILE A 135 -6.58 -1.83 9.41
CA ILE A 135 -6.07 -3.17 9.07
C ILE A 135 -5.63 -3.90 10.35
N PHE A 136 -4.80 -3.28 11.19
CA PHE A 136 -4.31 -3.91 12.41
C PHE A 136 -5.41 -4.10 13.46
N ALA A 137 -6.32 -3.14 13.60
CA ALA A 137 -7.43 -3.24 14.55
C ALA A 137 -8.43 -4.36 14.21
N LYS A 138 -8.57 -4.69 12.92
CA LYS A 138 -9.56 -5.66 12.41
C LYS A 138 -8.92 -6.96 11.92
N LEU A 139 -7.73 -7.33 12.40
CA LEU A 139 -7.05 -8.56 11.96
C LEU A 139 -7.93 -9.82 12.11
N ALA A 140 -8.73 -9.90 13.19
CA ALA A 140 -9.63 -11.04 13.42
C ALA A 140 -10.70 -11.24 12.32
N GLN A 141 -11.00 -10.20 11.53
CA GLN A 141 -11.97 -10.24 10.43
C GLN A 141 -11.37 -10.81 9.13
N LEU A 142 -10.05 -10.80 8.96
CA LEU A 142 -9.40 -11.45 7.82
C LEU A 142 -9.55 -12.95 7.96
N LYS A 143 -10.40 -13.59 7.15
CA LYS A 143 -10.55 -15.05 7.09
C LYS A 143 -9.95 -15.66 5.82
N THR A 144 -9.64 -14.84 4.84
CA THR A 144 -9.05 -15.26 3.57
C THR A 144 -7.63 -15.77 3.80
N PRO A 145 -7.26 -16.96 3.29
CA PRO A 145 -5.87 -17.42 3.26
C PRO A 145 -4.99 -16.45 2.46
N ILE A 146 -3.86 -16.04 3.04
CA ILE A 146 -2.98 -15.01 2.48
C ILE A 146 -1.55 -15.51 2.38
N LEU A 147 -0.97 -15.38 1.18
CA LEU A 147 0.47 -15.41 0.97
C LEU A 147 0.99 -13.97 0.90
N LEU A 148 1.83 -13.59 1.87
CA LEU A 148 2.52 -12.29 1.86
C LEU A 148 3.92 -12.47 1.28
N LEU A 149 4.24 -11.72 0.22
CA LEU A 149 5.56 -11.70 -0.39
C LEU A 149 6.27 -10.39 -0.04
N GLN A 150 7.26 -10.46 0.85
CA GLN A 150 8.07 -9.32 1.28
C GLN A 150 9.39 -9.27 0.50
N ALA A 151 9.71 -8.11 -0.09
CA ALA A 151 11.03 -7.86 -0.65
C ALA A 151 12.01 -7.38 0.44
N CYS A 152 13.16 -8.06 0.57
CA CYS A 152 14.16 -7.75 1.60
C CYS A 152 14.86 -6.40 1.41
N GLY A 153 14.98 -5.92 0.16
CA GLY A 153 15.59 -4.64 -0.18
C GLY A 153 14.60 -3.49 -0.32
N ASP A 154 13.34 -3.66 0.09
CA ASP A 154 12.31 -2.63 -0.08
C ASP A 154 12.56 -1.43 0.85
N THR A 155 12.69 -0.25 0.25
CA THR A 155 12.88 1.03 0.97
C THR A 155 11.66 1.94 0.87
N ILE A 156 10.59 1.49 0.21
CA ILE A 156 9.36 2.25 0.01
C ILE A 156 8.34 1.91 1.09
N VAL A 157 8.05 0.62 1.27
CA VAL A 157 7.11 0.14 2.31
C VAL A 157 7.86 -0.48 3.48
N CYS A 158 7.35 -0.28 4.70
CA CYS A 158 8.04 -0.73 5.90
C CYS A 158 7.96 -2.25 6.06
N GLN A 159 9.09 -2.94 5.89
CA GLN A 159 9.20 -4.39 6.07
C GLN A 159 8.79 -4.83 7.49
N GLN A 160 9.21 -4.08 8.52
CA GLN A 160 8.82 -4.40 9.89
C GLN A 160 7.29 -4.37 10.11
N ALA A 161 6.58 -3.52 9.38
CA ALA A 161 5.12 -3.50 9.46
C ALA A 161 4.50 -4.76 8.84
N GLN A 162 5.09 -5.30 7.77
CA GLN A 162 4.68 -6.58 7.18
C GLN A 162 4.99 -7.75 8.12
N ASN A 163 6.16 -7.76 8.76
CA ASN A 163 6.51 -8.73 9.80
C ASN A 163 5.50 -8.71 10.95
N ASN A 164 5.19 -7.52 11.48
CA ASN A 164 4.21 -7.36 12.57
C ASN A 164 2.81 -7.84 12.17
N PHE A 165 2.39 -7.55 10.94
CA PHE A 165 1.12 -8.03 10.41
C PHE A 165 1.07 -9.55 10.37
N CYS A 166 2.08 -10.18 9.78
CA CYS A 166 2.18 -11.63 9.71
C CYS A 166 2.18 -12.28 11.10
N GLN A 167 3.01 -11.78 12.03
CA GLN A 167 3.09 -12.31 13.39
C GLN A 167 1.74 -12.21 14.14
N GLN A 168 1.07 -11.06 14.08
CA GLN A 168 -0.22 -10.87 14.74
C GLN A 168 -1.32 -11.70 14.08
N LEU A 169 -1.30 -11.80 12.74
CA LEU A 169 -2.25 -12.63 12.01
C LEU A 169 -2.06 -14.11 12.38
N HIS A 170 -0.81 -14.58 12.51
CA HIS A 170 -0.50 -15.95 12.96
C HIS A 170 -1.14 -16.31 14.28
N THR A 171 -1.06 -15.39 15.25
CA THR A 171 -1.61 -15.60 16.59
C THR A 171 -3.11 -15.84 16.53
N LEU A 172 -3.80 -15.24 15.56
CA LEU A 172 -5.23 -15.40 15.33
C LEU A 172 -5.55 -16.56 14.36
N GLN A 173 -4.61 -16.90 13.48
CA GLN A 173 -4.73 -17.83 12.36
C GLN A 173 -3.40 -18.53 12.12
N PRO A 174 -3.11 -19.64 12.82
CA PRO A 174 -1.80 -20.30 12.73
C PRO A 174 -1.43 -20.79 11.32
N GLN A 175 -2.41 -20.94 10.42
CA GLN A 175 -2.21 -21.26 9.01
C GLN A 175 -1.74 -20.07 8.14
N SER A 176 -1.67 -18.86 8.69
CA SER A 176 -1.26 -17.63 8.02
C SER A 176 0.04 -17.14 8.67
N CYS A 177 1.10 -16.88 7.88
CA CYS A 177 2.45 -16.42 8.24
C CYS A 177 2.92 -16.75 9.69
N PRO A 178 3.97 -17.54 10.03
CA PRO A 178 5.27 -17.53 9.39
C PRO A 178 5.74 -18.91 8.90
N ASN A 179 6.76 -18.88 8.04
CA ASN A 179 7.30 -19.93 7.14
C ASN A 179 6.46 -20.26 5.90
N GLY A 180 5.32 -19.61 5.72
CA GLY A 180 4.48 -19.71 4.53
C GLY A 180 3.03 -19.84 4.92
#